data_AF-A0A9Q8USI7-F1
#
_entry.id   AF-A0A9Q8USI7-F1
#
_cell.length_a   1.000
_cell.length_b   1.000
_cell.length_c   1.000
_cell.angle_alpha   90.00
_cell.angle_beta   90.00
_cell.angle_gamma   90.00
#
_symmetry.space_group_name_H-M   'P 1'
#
loop_
_entity.id
_entity.type
_entity.pdbx_description
1 polymer ?
#
loop_
_entity_poly.entity_id
_entity_poly.type
_entity_poly.pdbx_seq_one_letter_code
_entity_poly.pdbx_strand_id
1 'polypeptide(L)'
;MEHSKWIVWAQSPDWQRIFAPELEQGTGSSELLGRLSEDPALVATSALISTGHILTIRHSRMSPLIARCIWELRSFVTRTINEALRDPERGTCDALIGAVLILAKHEGLQGKADSYHIHMRGLVQMINLRGGLVSLNRRQKYLESMVNWQDANVSAVMGNTNT
;
A
#
# COMPACT_ATOMS: atom_id res chain seq x y z
N MET A 1 11.22 -6.69 -17.64
CA MET A 1 9.97 -6.47 -18.40
C MET A 1 8.84 -7.33 -17.86
N GLU A 2 9.10 -8.62 -17.58
CA GLU A 2 8.15 -9.56 -16.95
C GLU A 2 7.60 -9.08 -15.59
N HIS A 3 8.46 -8.61 -14.69
CA HIS A 3 8.05 -8.19 -13.34
C HIS A 3 7.01 -7.05 -13.33
N SER A 4 7.19 -6.02 -14.16
CA SER A 4 6.23 -4.91 -14.25
C SER A 4 4.90 -5.32 -14.90
N LYS A 5 4.93 -6.23 -15.89
CA LYS A 5 3.72 -6.78 -16.50
C LYS A 5 2.92 -7.61 -15.49
N TRP A 6 3.60 -8.40 -14.67
CA TRP A 6 2.99 -9.16 -13.59
C TRP A 6 2.33 -8.22 -12.56
N ILE A 7 3.01 -7.14 -12.15
CA ILE A 7 2.46 -6.16 -11.19
C ILE A 7 1.18 -5.50 -11.72
N VAL A 8 1.16 -5.18 -13.02
CA VAL A 8 -0.02 -4.61 -13.68
C VAL A 8 -1.13 -5.65 -13.78
N TRP A 9 -0.80 -6.90 -14.10
CA TRP A 9 -1.76 -8.00 -14.18
C TRP A 9 -2.38 -8.34 -12.82
N ALA A 10 -1.60 -8.44 -11.75
CA ALA A 10 -2.09 -8.65 -10.38
C ALA A 10 -3.01 -7.51 -9.91
N GLN A 11 -2.87 -6.33 -10.52
CA GLN A 11 -3.71 -5.17 -10.26
C GLN A 11 -4.88 -5.01 -11.25
N SER A 12 -5.09 -6.00 -12.13
CA SER A 12 -6.14 -5.95 -13.15
C SER A 12 -7.48 -6.51 -12.65
N PRO A 13 -8.61 -6.09 -13.27
CA PRO A 13 -9.92 -6.71 -13.01
C PRO A 13 -9.94 -8.22 -13.26
N ASP A 14 -9.09 -8.72 -14.16
CA ASP A 14 -9.01 -10.15 -14.49
C ASP A 14 -8.42 -10.97 -13.33
N TRP A 15 -7.37 -10.46 -12.68
CA TRP A 15 -6.84 -11.10 -11.47
C TRP A 15 -7.90 -11.10 -10.36
N GLN A 16 -8.57 -9.96 -10.15
CA GLN A 16 -9.62 -9.83 -9.13
C GLN A 16 -10.75 -10.84 -9.39
N ARG A 17 -11.16 -11.03 -10.64
CA ARG A 17 -12.20 -12.02 -11.01
C ARG A 17 -11.80 -13.46 -10.67
N ILE A 18 -10.51 -13.81 -10.80
CA ILE A 18 -10.02 -15.18 -10.61
C ILE A 18 -9.72 -15.45 -9.13
N PHE A 19 -9.10 -14.51 -8.43
CA PHE A 19 -8.51 -14.73 -7.11
C PHE A 19 -9.23 -13.99 -5.98
N ALA A 20 -10.16 -13.09 -6.27
CA ALA A 20 -10.98 -12.38 -5.29
C ALA A 20 -12.40 -12.04 -5.81
N PRO A 21 -13.17 -13.04 -6.30
CA PRO A 21 -14.46 -12.85 -6.95
C PRO A 21 -15.54 -12.22 -6.06
N GLU A 22 -15.39 -12.30 -4.75
CA GLU A 22 -16.26 -11.70 -3.74
C GLU A 22 -16.10 -10.18 -3.59
N LEU A 23 -15.03 -9.60 -4.14
CA LEU A 23 -14.78 -8.16 -4.06
C LEU A 23 -15.48 -7.43 -5.23
N GLU A 24 -16.22 -6.37 -4.91
CA GLU A 24 -16.79 -5.47 -5.92
C GLU A 24 -15.65 -4.87 -6.78
N GLN A 25 -15.81 -4.92 -8.10
CA GLN A 25 -14.72 -4.58 -9.03
C GLN A 25 -14.46 -3.07 -9.06
N GLY A 26 -13.18 -2.69 -9.00
CA GLY A 26 -12.75 -1.30 -9.17
C GLY A 26 -12.99 -0.37 -7.97
N THR A 27 -13.73 -0.79 -6.96
CA THR A 27 -14.09 0.03 -5.77
C THR A 27 -12.85 0.48 -4.99
N GLY A 28 -11.85 -0.38 -4.86
CA GLY A 28 -10.61 -0.05 -4.17
C GLY A 28 -9.82 1.08 -4.84
N SER A 29 -9.69 1.03 -6.17
CA SER A 29 -9.00 2.07 -6.95
C SER A 29 -9.78 3.38 -7.07
N SER A 30 -11.11 3.33 -7.19
CA SER A 30 -11.95 4.53 -7.30
C SER A 30 -12.05 5.29 -5.98
N GLU A 31 -12.22 4.59 -4.86
CA GLU A 31 -12.33 5.19 -3.54
C GLU A 31 -10.98 5.74 -3.04
N LEU A 32 -9.88 5.02 -3.27
CA LEU A 32 -8.57 5.45 -2.79
C LEU A 32 -8.14 6.80 -3.40
N LEU A 33 -8.36 6.99 -4.71
CA LEU A 33 -7.95 8.22 -5.39
C LEU A 33 -8.69 9.46 -4.88
N GLY A 34 -9.99 9.34 -4.63
CA GLY A 34 -10.81 10.43 -4.09
C GLY A 34 -10.42 10.86 -2.67
N ARG A 35 -9.63 10.03 -1.98
CA ARG A 35 -9.30 10.16 -0.56
C ARG A 35 -7.85 10.44 -0.26
N LEU A 36 -7.00 10.52 -1.29
CA LEU A 36 -5.55 10.72 -1.10
C LEU A 36 -5.23 11.92 -0.20
N SER A 37 -6.02 12.99 -0.29
CA SER A 37 -5.84 14.22 0.50
C SER A 37 -6.45 14.18 1.90
N GLU A 38 -7.10 13.09 2.33
CA GLU A 38 -7.70 12.98 3.67
C GLU A 38 -6.65 12.98 4.78
N ASP A 39 -5.45 12.44 4.53
CA ASP A 39 -4.36 12.41 5.51
C ASP A 39 -3.00 12.64 4.84
N PRO A 40 -2.10 13.46 5.44
CA PRO A 40 -0.75 13.67 4.95
C PRO A 40 0.05 12.37 4.73
N ALA A 41 -0.15 11.35 5.57
CA ALA A 41 0.51 10.07 5.43
C ALA A 41 0.09 9.36 4.14
N LEU A 42 -1.19 9.44 3.77
CA LEU A 42 -1.73 8.76 2.60
C LEU A 42 -1.23 9.40 1.30
N VAL A 43 -1.31 10.72 1.18
CA VAL A 43 -0.79 11.43 -0.01
C VAL A 43 0.72 11.26 -0.15
N ALA A 44 1.48 11.40 0.94
CA ALA A 44 2.94 11.32 0.90
C ALA A 44 3.42 9.91 0.54
N THR A 45 2.78 8.89 1.10
CA THR A 45 3.08 7.49 0.74
C THR A 45 2.76 7.23 -0.73
N SER A 46 1.62 7.70 -1.20
CA SER A 46 1.22 7.55 -2.61
C SER A 46 2.19 8.25 -3.56
N ALA A 47 2.68 9.44 -3.21
CA ALA A 47 3.71 10.16 -3.95
C ALA A 47 5.04 9.41 -3.99
N LEU A 48 5.47 8.83 -2.87
CA LEU A 48 6.68 8.02 -2.77
C LEU A 48 6.61 6.81 -3.72
N ILE A 49 5.51 6.07 -3.65
CA ILE A 49 5.31 4.86 -4.46
C ILE A 49 5.26 5.23 -5.94
N SER A 50 4.51 6.28 -6.28
CA SER A 50 4.41 6.80 -7.66
C SER A 50 5.78 7.18 -8.22
N THR A 51 6.62 7.85 -7.43
CA THR A 51 7.99 8.21 -7.82
C THR A 51 8.84 6.97 -8.11
N GLY A 52 8.76 5.94 -7.26
CA GLY A 52 9.43 4.66 -7.48
C GLY A 52 8.98 3.95 -8.77
N HIS A 53 7.67 3.96 -9.06
CA HIS A 53 7.15 3.38 -10.30
C HIS A 53 7.62 4.14 -11.54
N ILE A 54 7.57 5.47 -11.54
CA ILE A 54 8.01 6.30 -12.67
C ILE A 54 9.47 6.03 -13.01
N LEU A 55 10.35 5.94 -12.00
CA LEU A 55 11.76 5.63 -12.22
C LEU A 55 11.98 4.24 -12.80
N THR A 56 11.22 3.25 -12.33
CA THR A 56 11.27 1.88 -12.84
C THR A 56 10.85 1.82 -14.30
N ILE A 57 9.76 2.51 -14.67
CA ILE A 57 9.21 2.52 -16.03
C ILE A 57 10.13 3.28 -17.00
N ARG A 58 10.65 4.44 -16.59
CA ARG A 58 11.44 5.30 -17.48
C ARG A 58 12.86 4.77 -17.74
N HIS A 59 13.25 3.65 -17.12
CA HIS A 59 14.61 3.08 -17.19
C HIS A 59 15.73 4.13 -17.03
N SER A 60 15.44 5.20 -16.28
CA SER A 60 16.30 6.36 -16.21
C SER A 60 17.33 6.14 -15.11
N ARG A 61 18.60 6.40 -15.41
CA ARG A 61 19.65 6.38 -14.38
C ARG A 61 19.30 7.43 -13.34
N MET A 62 19.14 7.00 -12.08
CA MET A 62 18.74 7.87 -10.99
C MET A 62 19.84 8.90 -10.74
N SER A 63 19.54 10.19 -10.91
CA SER A 63 20.50 11.24 -10.57
C SER A 63 20.66 11.33 -9.04
N PRO A 64 21.81 11.80 -8.53
CA PRO A 64 22.00 12.00 -7.09
C PRO A 64 20.94 12.90 -6.45
N LEU A 65 20.46 13.91 -7.19
CA LEU A 65 19.40 14.81 -6.74
C LEU A 65 18.07 14.06 -6.56
N ILE A 66 17.67 13.25 -7.53
CA ILE A 66 16.43 12.45 -7.45
C ILE A 66 16.54 11.43 -6.31
N ALA A 67 17.69 10.76 -6.18
CA ALA A 67 17.93 9.84 -5.07
C ALA A 67 17.74 10.53 -3.72
N ARG A 68 18.31 11.73 -3.55
CA ARG A 68 18.15 12.55 -2.35
C ARG A 68 16.68 12.90 -2.09
N CYS A 69 15.93 13.36 -3.10
CA CYS A 69 14.52 13.69 -2.95
C CYS A 69 13.69 12.46 -2.52
N ILE A 70 13.99 11.26 -3.03
CA ILE A 70 13.33 10.03 -2.60
C ILE A 70 13.65 9.70 -1.16
N TRP A 71 14.91 9.87 -0.74
CA TRP A 71 15.29 9.68 0.67
C TRP A 71 14.58 10.65 1.60
N GLU A 72 14.52 11.93 1.23
CA GLU A 72 13.79 12.96 1.97
C GLU A 72 12.30 12.63 2.05
N LEU A 73 11.69 12.16 0.96
CA LEU A 73 10.29 11.75 0.92
C LEU A 73 10.02 10.49 1.76
N ARG A 74 10.91 9.49 1.74
CA ARG A 74 10.82 8.31 2.64
C ARG A 74 10.88 8.72 4.10
N SER A 75 11.80 9.62 4.45
CA SER A 75 11.94 10.15 5.81
C SER A 75 10.67 10.91 6.23
N PHE A 76 10.14 11.74 5.34
CA PHE A 76 8.88 12.45 5.56
C PHE A 76 7.72 11.48 5.82
N VAL A 77 7.50 10.48 4.94
CA VAL A 77 6.46 9.45 5.11
C VAL A 77 6.59 8.76 6.47
N THR A 78 7.80 8.32 6.82
CA THR A 78 8.04 7.60 8.08
C THR A 78 7.70 8.47 9.30
N ARG A 79 8.13 9.73 9.29
CA ARG A 79 7.82 10.68 10.38
C ARG A 79 6.32 10.96 10.46
N THR A 80 5.67 11.23 9.34
CA THR A 80 4.23 11.54 9.29
C THR A 80 3.39 10.36 9.80
N ILE A 81 3.74 9.12 9.43
CA ILE A 81 3.09 7.92 9.98
C ILE A 81 3.31 7.83 11.49
N ASN A 82 4.55 8.00 11.97
CA ASN A 82 4.86 7.92 13.39
C ASN A 82 4.17 9.01 14.23
N GLU A 83 4.00 10.21 13.68
CA GLU A 83 3.22 11.28 14.30
C GLU A 83 1.74 10.91 14.37
N ALA A 84 1.17 10.40 13.27
CA ALA A 84 -0.23 9.96 13.23
C ALA A 84 -0.51 8.81 14.21
N LEU A 85 0.43 7.87 14.39
CA LEU A 85 0.31 6.75 15.34
C LEU A 85 0.27 7.19 16.81
N ARG A 86 0.80 8.38 17.14
CA ARG A 86 0.76 8.94 18.50
C ARG A 86 -0.53 9.69 18.81
N ASP A 87 -1.30 9.99 17.78
CA ASP A 87 -2.58 10.69 17.88
C ASP A 87 -3.70 9.65 18.02
N PRO A 88 -4.49 9.66 19.12
CA PRO A 88 -5.57 8.69 19.32
C PRO A 88 -6.65 8.69 18.24
N GLU A 89 -6.90 9.82 17.58
CA GLU A 89 -7.93 9.95 16.54
C GLU A 89 -7.40 9.50 15.18
N ARG A 90 -6.12 9.78 14.90
CA ARG A 90 -5.49 9.43 13.61
C ARG A 90 -4.85 8.05 13.59
N GLY A 91 -4.40 7.53 14.74
CA GLY A 91 -3.56 6.33 14.84
C GLY A 91 -4.21 5.04 14.31
N THR A 92 -5.53 5.03 14.11
CA THR A 92 -6.26 3.92 13.47
C THR A 92 -7.26 4.39 12.41
N CYS A 93 -7.16 5.62 11.91
CA CYS A 93 -8.07 6.13 10.88
C CYS A 93 -7.91 5.38 9.55
N ASP A 94 -8.94 5.41 8.70
CA ASP A 94 -8.95 4.69 7.41
C ASP A 94 -7.76 5.09 6.52
N ALA A 95 -7.48 6.40 6.47
CA ALA A 95 -6.41 6.94 5.65
C ALA A 95 -5.02 6.46 6.11
N LEU A 96 -4.76 6.37 7.42
CA LEU A 96 -3.49 5.90 7.95
C LEU A 96 -3.32 4.39 7.72
N ILE A 97 -4.37 3.59 7.90
CA ILE A 97 -4.37 2.15 7.57
C ILE A 97 -4.07 1.98 6.07
N GLY A 98 -4.72 2.77 5.20
CA GLY A 98 -4.45 2.79 3.77
C GLY A 98 -3.01 3.15 3.43
N ALA A 99 -2.43 4.16 4.11
CA ALA A 99 -1.04 4.56 3.91
C ALA A 99 -0.06 3.43 4.25
N VAL A 100 -0.23 2.80 5.42
CA VAL A 100 0.62 1.66 5.83
C VAL A 100 0.47 0.47 4.89
N LEU A 101 -0.75 0.18 4.42
CA LEU A 101 -0.99 -0.89 3.45
C LEU A 101 -0.27 -0.65 2.12
N ILE A 102 -0.35 0.58 1.58
CA ILE A 102 0.33 0.95 0.32
C ILE A 102 1.85 0.86 0.49
N LEU A 103 2.36 1.31 1.63
CA LEU A 103 3.79 1.24 1.94
C LEU A 103 4.27 -0.22 2.01
N ALA A 104 3.58 -1.06 2.78
CA ALA A 104 3.88 -2.49 2.88
C ALA A 104 3.87 -3.14 1.50
N LYS A 105 2.78 -2.97 0.74
CA LYS A 105 2.65 -3.50 -0.62
C LYS A 105 3.86 -3.13 -1.49
N HIS A 106 4.25 -1.86 -1.50
CA HIS A 106 5.37 -1.42 -2.31
C HIS A 106 6.69 -2.12 -1.95
N GLU A 107 6.93 -2.36 -0.66
CA GLU A 107 8.12 -3.06 -0.20
C GLU A 107 8.10 -4.54 -0.55
N GLY A 108 6.94 -5.21 -0.42
CA GLY A 108 6.75 -6.58 -0.88
C GLY A 108 6.99 -6.72 -2.39
N LEU A 109 6.44 -5.81 -3.19
CA LEU A 109 6.66 -5.78 -4.65
C LEU A 109 8.12 -5.46 -5.04
N GLN A 110 8.93 -4.90 -4.13
CA GLN A 110 10.36 -4.69 -4.35
C GLN A 110 11.24 -5.84 -3.82
N GLY A 111 10.63 -6.92 -3.33
CA GLY A 111 11.34 -8.05 -2.73
C GLY A 111 11.94 -7.75 -1.35
N LYS A 112 11.50 -6.68 -0.67
CA LYS A 112 11.96 -6.32 0.69
C LYS A 112 11.09 -7.02 1.74
N ALA A 113 11.20 -8.34 1.80
CA ALA A 113 10.34 -9.20 2.63
C ALA A 113 10.34 -8.79 4.12
N ASP A 114 11.51 -8.53 4.70
CA ASP A 114 11.60 -8.13 6.12
C ASP A 114 10.82 -6.85 6.41
N SER A 115 10.96 -5.86 5.53
CA SER A 115 10.30 -4.56 5.64
C SER A 115 8.78 -4.70 5.46
N TYR A 116 8.35 -5.49 4.47
CA TYR A 116 6.95 -5.88 4.29
C TYR A 116 6.35 -6.49 5.56
N HIS A 117 7.01 -7.49 6.16
CA HIS A 117 6.49 -8.17 7.35
C HIS A 117 6.41 -7.25 8.57
N ILE A 118 7.35 -6.31 8.73
CA ILE A 118 7.29 -5.30 9.79
C ILE A 118 6.06 -4.42 9.62
N HIS A 119 5.82 -3.88 8.42
CA HIS A 119 4.67 -3.01 8.18
C HIS A 119 3.34 -3.76 8.25
N MET A 120 3.25 -5.00 7.74
CA MET A 120 2.05 -5.82 7.86
C MET A 120 1.72 -6.17 9.31
N ARG A 121 2.72 -6.42 10.16
CA ARG A 121 2.49 -6.62 11.59
C ARG A 121 1.88 -5.38 12.24
N GLY A 122 2.41 -4.19 11.94
CA GLY A 122 1.84 -2.92 12.40
C GLY A 122 0.41 -2.70 11.89
N LEU A 123 0.16 -3.00 10.61
CA LEU A 123 -1.17 -2.91 10.00
C LEU A 123 -2.19 -3.80 10.74
N VAL A 124 -1.83 -5.06 11.00
CA VAL A 124 -2.70 -6.00 11.75
C VAL A 124 -3.01 -5.47 13.15
N GLN A 125 -2.02 -4.88 13.84
CA GLN A 125 -2.25 -4.25 15.15
C GLN A 125 -3.27 -3.10 15.06
N MET A 126 -3.14 -2.21 14.07
CA MET A 126 -4.09 -1.12 13.84
C MET A 126 -5.51 -1.62 13.56
N ILE A 127 -5.64 -2.67 12.74
CA ILE A 127 -6.93 -3.29 12.42
C ILE A 127 -7.56 -3.93 13.67
N ASN A 128 -6.77 -4.62 14.49
CA ASN A 128 -7.25 -5.24 15.72
C ASN A 128 -7.74 -4.21 16.74
N LEU A 129 -7.07 -3.05 16.84
CA LEU A 129 -7.52 -1.94 17.70
C LEU A 129 -8.89 -1.38 17.28
N ARG A 130 -9.29 -1.56 16.01
CA ARG A 130 -10.63 -1.18 15.53
C ARG A 130 -11.71 -2.23 15.81
N GLY A 131 -11.32 -3.42 16.26
CA GLY A 131 -12.22 -4.58 16.42
C GLY A 131 -12.14 -5.59 15.27
N GLY A 132 -11.03 -5.60 14.52
CA GLY A 132 -10.76 -6.60 13.47
C GLY A 132 -11.19 -6.19 12.07
N LEU A 133 -10.94 -7.05 11.09
CA LEU A 133 -11.12 -6.72 9.67
C LEU A 133 -12.56 -6.32 9.30
N VAL A 134 -13.55 -7.05 9.79
CA VAL A 134 -14.99 -6.76 9.59
C VAL A 134 -15.40 -5.39 10.17
N SER A 135 -14.70 -4.93 11.21
CA SER A 135 -14.96 -3.61 11.80
C SER A 135 -14.49 -2.46 10.91
N LEU A 136 -13.61 -2.72 9.92
CA LEU A 136 -13.07 -1.68 9.07
C LEU A 136 -14.16 -1.04 8.21
N ASN A 137 -15.09 -1.87 7.73
CA ASN A 137 -16.16 -1.48 6.84
C ASN A 137 -17.32 -0.71 7.50
N ARG A 138 -17.25 -0.44 8.81
CA ARG A 138 -18.30 0.30 9.53
C ARG A 138 -18.48 1.74 9.05
N ARG A 139 -17.41 2.38 8.58
CA ARG A 139 -17.45 3.76 8.06
C ARG A 139 -17.35 3.79 6.55
N GLN A 140 -16.50 2.96 5.97
CA GLN A 140 -16.21 2.95 4.54
C GLN A 140 -16.01 1.52 4.05
N LYS A 141 -16.75 1.11 3.01
CA LYS A 141 -16.78 -0.30 2.54
C LYS A 141 -15.59 -0.73 1.66
N TYR A 142 -14.56 0.10 1.52
CA TYR A 142 -13.45 -0.17 0.61
C TYR A 142 -12.20 -0.74 1.32
N LEU A 143 -12.02 -0.43 2.60
CA LEU A 143 -10.73 -0.65 3.27
C LEU A 143 -10.45 -2.13 3.51
N GLU A 144 -11.45 -2.91 3.94
CA GLU A 144 -11.33 -4.37 4.08
C GLU A 144 -11.00 -5.03 2.74
N SER A 145 -11.76 -4.70 1.70
CA SER A 145 -11.55 -5.21 0.34
C SER A 145 -10.15 -4.88 -0.17
N MET A 146 -9.67 -3.66 0.11
CA MET A 146 -8.34 -3.22 -0.28
C MET A 146 -7.25 -3.98 0.48
N VAL A 147 -7.39 -4.19 1.79
CA VAL A 147 -6.46 -4.98 2.60
C VAL A 147 -6.36 -6.41 2.06
N ASN A 148 -7.50 -7.08 1.86
CA ASN A 148 -7.55 -8.45 1.34
C ASN A 148 -6.90 -8.56 -0.04
N TRP A 149 -7.24 -7.64 -0.94
CA TRP A 149 -6.69 -7.63 -2.29
C TRP A 149 -5.18 -7.42 -2.32
N GLN A 150 -4.66 -6.46 -1.55
CA GLN A 150 -3.21 -6.20 -1.55
C GLN A 150 -2.42 -7.33 -0.89
N ASP A 151 -2.92 -7.91 0.21
CA ASP A 151 -2.24 -9.02 0.90
C ASP A 151 -2.16 -10.27 0.01
N ALA A 152 -3.26 -10.62 -0.67
CA ALA A 152 -3.29 -11.74 -1.60
C ALA A 152 -2.35 -11.52 -2.80
N ASN A 153 -2.33 -10.30 -3.36
CA ASN A 153 -1.44 -9.95 -4.46
C ASN A 153 0.03 -10.09 -4.07
N VAL A 154 0.44 -9.50 -2.95
CA VAL A 154 1.84 -9.51 -2.54
C VAL A 154 2.27 -10.92 -2.14
N SER A 155 1.40 -11.69 -1.49
CA SER A 155 1.64 -13.10 -1.17
C SER A 155 1.88 -13.94 -2.42
N ALA A 156 1.12 -13.71 -3.50
CA ALA A 156 1.34 -14.37 -4.78
C ALA A 156 2.70 -14.01 -5.41
N VAL A 157 3.17 -12.76 -5.30
CA VAL A 157 4.54 -12.37 -5.74
C VAL A 157 5.58 -13.14 -4.97
N MET A 158 5.53 -13.01 -3.64
CA MET A 158 6.59 -13.49 -2.78
C MET A 158 6.65 -15.02 -2.77
N GLY A 159 5.50 -15.68 -2.91
CA GLY A 159 5.42 -17.13 -3.11
C GLY A 159 6.08 -17.60 -4.41
N ASN A 160 5.90 -16.86 -5.52
CA ASN A 160 6.50 -17.19 -6.82
C ASN A 160 8.01 -16.91 -6.91
N THR A 161 8.58 -16.13 -5.99
CA THR A 161 10.03 -15.87 -5.93
C THR A 161 10.84 -16.97 -5.25
N ASN A 162 10.20 -17.95 -4.61
CA ASN A 162 10.84 -19.09 -3.92
C ASN A 162 10.77 -20.42 -4.69
N THR A 163 10.44 -20.38 -5.99
CA THR A 163 10.46 -21.51 -6.93
C THR A 163 11.34 -21.21 -8.12
#